data_AF-A0A1M5ITN8-F1
#
_entry.id   AF-A0A1M5ITN8-F1
#
_cell.length_a   1.000
_cell.length_b   1.000
_cell.length_c   1.000
_cell.angle_alpha   90.00
_cell.angle_beta   90.00
_cell.angle_gamma   90.00
#
_symmetry.space_group_name_H-M   'P 1'
#
loop_
_entity.id
_entity.type
_entity.pdbx_description
1 polymer ?
#
loop_
_entity_poly.entity_id
_entity_poly.type
_entity_poly.pdbx_seq_one_letter_code
_entity_poly.pdbx_strand_id
1 'polypeptide(L)'
;MPKDLKRPFFFAQFTLLLIVLTSCAPEQPKKEEVLFQQYCASCHIAPKIESLPKEIWRDAVLPDMASRMEIEEMYQDPNEVKPGFRPKIKLADWLSLQNYIVELAPERLESPPIPKQNSLGLFSPKTVSLDDQNGALITYLEWNTTHNCLFYGDISGRLAAYDYPSNTSKKTFQGHTPITWYNSRDLTQMVTEVGILDPSELEQGKMTVIQDVDTLTLSNPFHRPVHTLMEDLNGDGNLELVVSEFGNETGQLSLLTKAENGQYDKKTLLNLPGAIRTLAKDMDKDGRLDLVSIISQGNESVTIFYQTGDLDFRAEKVLEFSPVYGSSWFELVDYNGDGHDDIITVNGDNADKSYVHKPYHGMRIHLNDGNNSFSEAFFYPLYGATRLLAKDFDQDGDYDFGLISSFPDYEKHPELSFVYLENIDSNNFQFSTQTLENPNASRWFLMDAADIDGDGDEDLLLSAFTYVFTPVPEELSEQWSQGNVDLLVLENKLK
;
A
#
# COMPACT_ATOMS: atom_id res chain seq x y z
N MET A 1 89.63 -22.78 -42.06
CA MET A 1 90.53 -21.96 -42.91
C MET A 1 89.72 -21.48 -44.12
N PRO A 2 89.85 -20.23 -44.58
CA PRO A 2 89.29 -19.03 -43.94
C PRO A 2 88.49 -18.08 -44.88
N LYS A 3 87.71 -17.17 -44.26
CA LYS A 3 87.40 -15.74 -44.61
C LYS A 3 86.61 -15.49 -45.92
N ASP A 4 85.61 -14.59 -45.97
CA ASP A 4 85.59 -13.15 -45.64
C ASP A 4 84.22 -12.72 -45.07
N LEU A 5 84.12 -12.04 -43.93
CA LEU A 5 84.28 -10.59 -43.66
C LEU A 5 83.26 -9.66 -44.37
N LYS A 6 82.27 -9.17 -43.59
CA LYS A 6 81.79 -7.76 -43.56
C LYS A 6 80.74 -7.56 -42.44
N ARG A 7 81.09 -6.74 -41.45
CA ARG A 7 80.18 -5.95 -40.57
C ARG A 7 79.82 -4.63 -41.30
N PRO A 8 78.95 -3.72 -40.80
CA PRO A 8 77.97 -3.74 -39.68
C PRO A 8 76.59 -3.15 -40.12
N PHE A 9 75.60 -3.01 -39.21
CA PHE A 9 74.94 -1.73 -38.91
C PHE A 9 73.81 -1.91 -37.87
N PHE A 10 73.90 -1.13 -36.79
CA PHE A 10 72.88 -0.93 -35.77
C PHE A 10 71.77 -0.01 -36.33
N PHE A 11 70.51 -0.38 -36.15
CA PHE A 11 69.41 0.60 -36.10
C PHE A 11 68.36 0.07 -35.11
N ALA A 12 68.28 0.72 -33.95
CA ALA A 12 67.19 0.55 -33.01
C ALA A 12 65.95 1.26 -33.59
N GLN A 13 64.91 0.49 -33.93
CA GLN A 13 63.60 1.07 -34.24
C GLN A 13 62.88 1.38 -32.92
N PHE A 14 62.76 2.68 -32.62
CA PHE A 14 61.78 3.18 -31.67
C PHE A 14 60.40 3.15 -32.34
N THR A 15 59.56 2.19 -31.97
CA THR A 15 58.15 2.17 -32.39
C THR A 15 57.39 3.14 -31.48
N LEU A 16 57.01 4.30 -32.01
CA LEU A 16 56.16 5.28 -31.33
C LEU A 16 54.73 4.70 -31.29
N LEU A 17 54.32 4.16 -30.13
CA LEU A 17 52.94 3.73 -29.90
C LEU A 17 52.08 4.97 -29.68
N LEU A 18 51.34 5.38 -30.71
CA LEU A 18 50.34 6.45 -30.60
C LEU A 18 49.13 5.90 -29.85
N ILE A 19 49.06 6.13 -28.54
CA ILE A 19 47.86 5.84 -27.74
C ILE A 19 46.84 6.94 -28.07
N VAL A 20 45.86 6.59 -28.90
CA VAL A 20 44.66 7.41 -29.11
C VAL A 20 43.82 7.29 -27.84
N LEU A 21 43.95 8.27 -26.93
CA LEU A 21 43.01 8.45 -25.84
C LEU A 21 41.69 8.95 -26.45
N THR A 22 40.77 8.03 -26.75
CA THR A 22 39.37 8.40 -26.98
C THR A 22 38.82 8.90 -25.66
N SER A 23 38.73 10.23 -25.55
CA SER A 23 37.97 10.94 -24.54
C SER A 23 36.50 10.48 -24.61
N CYS A 24 36.10 9.51 -23.80
CA CYS A 24 34.71 9.28 -23.47
C CYS A 24 34.24 10.44 -22.58
N ALA A 25 33.91 11.58 -23.18
CA ALA A 25 33.04 12.54 -22.51
C ALA A 25 31.65 11.88 -22.44
N PRO A 26 30.96 11.90 -21.29
CA PRO A 26 29.60 11.40 -21.22
C PRO A 26 28.74 12.17 -22.23
N GLU A 27 27.99 11.43 -23.06
CA GLU A 27 27.06 12.00 -24.03
C GLU A 27 26.04 12.84 -23.27
N GLN A 28 25.80 14.09 -23.71
CA GLN A 28 24.83 14.96 -23.05
C GLN A 28 23.44 14.32 -23.17
N PRO A 29 22.64 14.30 -22.08
CA PRO A 29 21.32 13.70 -22.11
C PRO A 29 20.47 14.41 -23.17
N LYS A 30 19.63 13.63 -23.86
CA LYS A 30 18.72 14.19 -24.86
C LYS A 30 17.79 15.20 -24.18
N LYS A 31 17.39 16.24 -24.90
CA LYS A 31 16.51 17.30 -24.35
C LYS A 31 15.24 16.70 -23.73
N GLU A 32 14.68 15.69 -24.37
CA GLU A 32 13.46 15.00 -23.96
C GLU A 32 13.64 14.21 -22.65
N GLU A 33 14.82 13.62 -22.44
CA GLU A 33 15.16 12.93 -21.20
C GLU A 33 15.26 13.93 -20.03
N VAL A 34 15.85 15.10 -20.28
CA VAL A 34 15.88 16.20 -19.29
C VAL A 34 14.47 16.69 -18.98
N LEU A 35 13.61 16.87 -20.00
CA LEU A 35 12.21 17.23 -19.79
C LEU A 35 11.46 16.18 -18.98
N PHE A 36 11.68 14.90 -19.28
CA PHE A 36 11.09 13.78 -18.54
C PHE A 36 11.46 13.84 -17.06
N GLN A 37 12.75 13.95 -16.74
CA GLN A 37 13.19 14.05 -15.36
C GLN A 37 12.65 15.32 -14.68
N GLN A 38 12.70 16.46 -15.36
CA GLN A 38 12.25 17.74 -14.80
C GLN A 38 10.77 17.73 -14.43
N TYR A 39 9.90 17.15 -15.26
CA TYR A 39 8.46 17.22 -15.06
C TYR A 39 7.90 15.97 -14.34
N CYS A 40 8.36 14.77 -14.69
CA CYS A 40 7.88 13.53 -14.09
C CYS A 40 8.52 13.23 -12.73
N ALA A 41 9.71 13.79 -12.41
CA ALA A 41 10.34 13.65 -11.08
C ALA A 41 10.06 14.83 -10.14
N SER A 42 9.21 15.78 -10.54
CA SER A 42 9.00 17.03 -9.78
C SER A 42 8.22 16.83 -8.46
N CYS A 43 7.36 15.82 -8.41
CA CYS A 43 6.48 15.56 -7.27
C CYS A 43 6.77 14.23 -6.55
N HIS A 44 7.24 13.23 -7.30
CA HIS A 44 7.50 11.86 -6.86
C HIS A 44 8.68 11.30 -7.67
N ILE A 45 9.13 10.08 -7.38
CA ILE A 45 10.09 9.38 -8.25
C ILE A 45 9.54 9.33 -9.67
N ALA A 46 10.38 9.66 -10.67
CA ALA A 46 9.97 9.52 -12.06
C ALA A 46 9.63 8.05 -12.35
N PRO A 47 8.39 7.73 -12.76
CA PRO A 47 8.04 6.37 -13.14
C PRO A 47 8.91 5.92 -14.31
N LYS A 48 9.19 4.62 -14.41
CA LYS A 48 9.85 4.09 -15.61
C LYS A 48 8.86 4.11 -16.78
N ILE A 49 9.29 4.54 -17.96
CA ILE A 49 8.42 4.61 -19.14
C ILE A 49 7.91 3.20 -19.50
N GLU A 50 8.77 2.19 -19.34
CA GLU A 50 8.46 0.79 -19.58
C GLU A 50 7.47 0.17 -18.57
N SER A 51 7.15 0.84 -17.47
CA SER A 51 6.20 0.32 -16.48
C SER A 51 4.74 0.35 -16.95
N LEU A 52 4.42 1.09 -18.02
CA LEU A 52 3.06 1.14 -18.56
C LEU A 52 3.06 0.98 -20.09
N PRO A 53 2.01 0.37 -20.67
CA PRO A 53 1.85 0.31 -22.12
C PRO A 53 1.71 1.70 -22.75
N LYS A 54 2.11 1.80 -24.01
CA LYS A 54 1.99 2.99 -24.86
C LYS A 54 0.58 3.59 -24.85
N GLU A 55 -0.45 2.75 -24.95
CA GLU A 55 -1.85 3.19 -24.97
C GLU A 55 -2.26 3.86 -23.64
N ILE A 56 -1.87 3.27 -22.51
CA ILE A 56 -2.16 3.81 -21.17
C ILE A 56 -1.45 5.15 -20.95
N TRP A 57 -0.18 5.26 -21.38
CA TRP A 57 0.52 6.54 -21.37
C TRP A 57 -0.22 7.61 -22.19
N ARG A 58 -0.56 7.28 -23.44
CA ARG A 58 -1.15 8.21 -24.41
C ARG A 58 -2.56 8.67 -24.00
N ASP A 59 -3.39 7.74 -23.57
CA ASP A 59 -4.84 7.96 -23.47
C ASP A 59 -5.31 8.22 -22.03
N ALA A 60 -4.48 7.93 -21.02
CA ALA A 60 -4.84 8.12 -19.62
C ALA A 60 -3.83 8.97 -18.83
N VAL A 61 -2.57 8.53 -18.72
CA VAL A 61 -1.60 9.17 -17.81
C VAL A 61 -1.17 10.56 -18.30
N LEU A 62 -0.78 10.71 -19.57
CA LEU A 62 -0.35 12.00 -20.10
C LEU A 62 -1.50 13.03 -20.12
N PRO A 63 -2.75 12.67 -20.49
CA PRO A 63 -3.89 13.58 -20.33
C PRO A 63 -4.13 14.02 -18.88
N ASP A 64 -4.05 13.11 -17.91
CA ASP A 64 -4.21 13.47 -16.49
C ASP A 64 -3.08 14.39 -16.02
N MET A 65 -1.84 14.08 -16.37
CA MET A 65 -0.69 14.94 -16.08
C MET A 65 -0.84 16.33 -16.73
N ALA A 66 -1.28 16.42 -17.99
CA ALA A 66 -1.55 17.69 -18.65
C ALA A 66 -2.60 18.53 -17.90
N SER A 67 -3.62 17.88 -17.34
CA SER A 67 -4.67 18.54 -16.55
C SER A 67 -4.15 19.18 -15.26
N ARG A 68 -2.97 18.75 -14.78
CA ARG A 68 -2.28 19.25 -13.58
C ARG A 68 -1.18 20.27 -13.89
N MET A 69 -0.94 20.58 -15.17
CA MET A 69 0.12 21.49 -15.61
C MET A 69 -0.42 22.81 -16.17
N GLU A 70 0.44 23.82 -16.24
CA GLU A 70 0.19 25.09 -16.94
C GLU A 70 0.92 25.08 -18.29
N ILE A 71 0.23 24.61 -19.34
CA ILE A 71 0.77 24.58 -20.71
C ILE A 71 0.52 25.95 -21.37
N GLU A 72 1.58 26.74 -21.56
CA GLU A 72 1.53 28.20 -21.81
C GLU A 72 0.72 28.63 -23.05
N GLU A 73 0.65 27.79 -24.08
CA GLU A 73 -0.06 28.07 -25.34
C GLU A 73 -1.39 27.34 -25.49
N MET A 74 -1.85 26.61 -24.46
CA MET A 74 -3.20 26.05 -24.41
C MET A 74 -4.17 27.01 -23.72
N TYR A 75 -5.42 27.00 -24.16
CA TYR A 75 -6.48 27.76 -23.49
C TYR A 75 -6.61 27.30 -22.03
N GLN A 76 -6.47 28.24 -21.11
CA GLN A 76 -6.83 28.08 -19.70
C GLN A 76 -8.02 28.99 -19.45
N ASP A 77 -9.09 28.48 -18.82
CA ASP A 77 -10.20 29.34 -18.42
C ASP A 77 -9.69 30.28 -17.31
N PRO A 78 -9.65 31.60 -17.54
CA PRO A 78 -9.14 32.55 -16.55
C PRO A 78 -10.00 32.64 -15.28
N ASN A 79 -11.21 32.07 -15.30
CA ASN A 79 -12.10 32.02 -14.13
C ASN A 79 -12.02 30.68 -13.38
N GLU A 80 -11.33 29.69 -13.93
CA GLU A 80 -11.13 28.39 -13.30
C GLU A 80 -9.94 28.47 -12.32
N VAL A 81 -10.23 28.48 -11.03
CA VAL A 81 -9.19 28.38 -10.00
C VAL A 81 -8.86 26.91 -9.80
N LYS A 82 -7.69 26.48 -10.29
CA LYS A 82 -7.16 25.12 -10.06
C LYS A 82 -6.25 25.15 -8.83
N PRO A 83 -6.59 24.47 -7.74
CA PRO A 83 -5.74 24.41 -6.57
C PRO A 83 -4.45 23.61 -6.84
N GLY A 84 -3.46 23.75 -5.95
CA GLY A 84 -2.24 22.93 -5.98
C GLY A 84 -1.09 23.47 -6.84
N PHE A 85 0.04 22.75 -6.78
CA PHE A 85 1.24 23.06 -7.55
C PHE A 85 1.07 22.65 -9.01
N ARG A 86 1.30 23.58 -9.94
CA ARG A 86 1.13 23.37 -11.39
C ARG A 86 2.39 23.79 -12.16
N PRO A 87 3.23 22.83 -12.59
CA PRO A 87 4.43 23.15 -13.36
C PRO A 87 4.07 23.82 -14.69
N LYS A 88 4.79 24.89 -15.03
CA LYS A 88 4.70 25.56 -16.33
C LYS A 88 5.53 24.85 -17.38
N ILE A 89 4.98 24.65 -18.57
CA ILE A 89 5.67 24.05 -19.72
C ILE A 89 5.19 24.68 -21.03
N LYS A 90 6.10 24.84 -22.00
CA LYS A 90 5.72 25.24 -23.35
C LYS A 90 5.07 24.08 -24.08
N LEU A 91 4.07 24.35 -24.91
CA LEU A 91 3.37 23.36 -25.71
C LEU A 91 4.34 22.54 -26.59
N ALA A 92 5.37 23.18 -27.16
CA ALA A 92 6.37 22.47 -27.95
C ALA A 92 7.18 21.45 -27.12
N ASP A 93 7.50 21.80 -25.87
CA ASP A 93 8.23 20.91 -24.95
C ASP A 93 7.32 19.80 -24.43
N TRP A 94 6.05 20.11 -24.15
CA TRP A 94 5.03 19.12 -23.80
C TRP A 94 4.82 18.08 -24.90
N LEU A 95 4.64 18.50 -26.16
CA LEU A 95 4.50 17.58 -27.30
C LEU A 95 5.76 16.73 -27.51
N SER A 96 6.95 17.30 -27.30
CA SER A 96 8.21 16.56 -27.38
C SER A 96 8.30 15.49 -26.29
N LEU A 97 7.90 15.83 -25.06
CA LEU A 97 7.84 14.91 -23.92
C LEU A 97 6.83 13.77 -24.17
N GLN A 98 5.62 14.09 -24.64
CA GLN A 98 4.61 13.09 -24.96
C GLN A 98 5.11 12.09 -26.01
N ASN A 99 5.68 12.59 -27.11
CA ASN A 99 6.22 11.73 -28.17
C ASN A 99 7.35 10.84 -27.64
N TYR A 100 8.27 11.41 -26.84
CA TYR A 100 9.37 10.66 -26.23
C TYR A 100 8.88 9.50 -25.36
N ILE A 101 7.91 9.75 -24.47
CA ILE A 101 7.33 8.72 -23.59
C ILE A 101 6.61 7.65 -24.42
N VAL A 102 5.73 8.06 -25.32
CA VAL A 102 4.92 7.14 -26.14
C VAL A 102 5.83 6.30 -27.05
N GLU A 103 6.87 6.86 -27.66
CA GLU A 103 7.79 6.11 -28.53
C GLU A 103 8.59 5.03 -27.79
N LEU A 104 8.98 5.30 -26.55
CA LEU A 104 9.77 4.38 -25.73
C LEU A 104 8.92 3.37 -24.94
N ALA A 105 7.65 3.68 -24.68
CA ALA A 105 6.74 2.80 -23.97
C ALA A 105 6.46 1.50 -24.75
N PRO A 106 6.43 0.34 -24.07
CA PRO A 106 6.14 -0.94 -24.70
C PRO A 106 4.69 -1.02 -25.18
N GLU A 107 4.41 -1.89 -26.15
CA GLU A 107 3.03 -2.13 -26.59
C GLU A 107 2.20 -2.89 -25.53
N ARG A 108 2.86 -3.70 -24.69
CA ARG A 108 2.25 -4.48 -23.61
C ARG A 108 3.28 -4.79 -22.53
N LEU A 109 2.82 -5.01 -21.31
CA LEU A 109 3.67 -5.51 -20.23
C LEU A 109 3.80 -7.03 -20.35
N GLU A 110 4.98 -7.56 -20.03
CA GLU A 110 5.19 -9.00 -19.94
C GLU A 110 4.61 -9.51 -18.62
N SER A 111 3.82 -10.57 -18.66
CA SER A 111 3.30 -11.20 -17.45
C SER A 111 4.42 -11.86 -16.66
N PRO A 112 4.45 -11.73 -15.33
CA PRO A 112 5.43 -12.43 -14.52
C PRO A 112 5.14 -13.95 -14.56
N PRO A 113 6.14 -14.79 -14.29
CA PRO A 113 5.90 -16.22 -14.06
C PRO A 113 4.86 -16.40 -12.96
N ILE A 114 3.87 -17.23 -13.22
CA ILE A 114 2.84 -17.53 -12.23
C ILE A 114 3.46 -18.52 -11.23
N PRO A 115 3.42 -18.23 -9.92
CA PRO A 115 3.90 -19.15 -8.90
C PRO A 115 3.18 -20.50 -9.00
N LYS A 116 3.91 -21.59 -8.75
CA LYS A 116 3.30 -22.93 -8.69
C LYS A 116 2.43 -23.02 -7.44
N GLN A 117 1.16 -23.35 -7.62
CA GLN A 117 0.18 -23.39 -6.55
C GLN A 117 -0.08 -24.82 -6.06
N ASN A 118 -0.32 -24.97 -4.77
CA ASN A 118 -0.88 -26.15 -4.11
C ASN A 118 -2.27 -25.81 -3.53
N SER A 119 -3.05 -26.83 -3.19
CA SER A 119 -4.31 -26.60 -2.45
C SER A 119 -4.02 -26.22 -1.01
N LEU A 120 -4.82 -25.30 -0.46
CA LEU A 120 -4.73 -24.89 0.95
C LEU A 120 -4.91 -26.07 1.90
N GLY A 121 -3.81 -26.45 2.57
CA GLY A 121 -3.74 -27.63 3.43
C GLY A 121 -4.02 -27.32 4.90
N LEU A 122 -3.43 -26.23 5.40
CA LEU A 122 -3.43 -25.87 6.82
C LEU A 122 -4.84 -25.51 7.32
N PHE A 123 -5.59 -24.73 6.55
CA PHE A 123 -6.88 -24.20 6.99
C PHE A 123 -8.10 -24.96 6.45
N SER A 124 -9.21 -24.87 7.18
CA SER A 124 -10.54 -25.36 6.84
C SER A 124 -11.46 -24.18 6.54
N PRO A 125 -11.83 -23.94 5.27
CA PRO A 125 -12.64 -22.78 4.90
C PRO A 125 -14.11 -22.92 5.30
N LYS A 126 -14.67 -21.85 5.89
CA LYS A 126 -16.06 -21.74 6.31
C LYS A 126 -16.63 -20.36 5.99
N THR A 127 -17.63 -20.31 5.12
CA THR A 127 -18.32 -19.07 4.76
C THR A 127 -19.32 -18.66 5.83
N VAL A 128 -19.38 -17.37 6.14
CA VAL A 128 -20.29 -16.79 7.13
C VAL A 128 -21.08 -15.63 6.52
N SER A 129 -22.35 -15.55 6.90
CA SER A 129 -23.26 -14.43 6.60
C SER A 129 -23.46 -13.63 7.88
N LEU A 130 -23.18 -12.34 7.84
CA LEU A 130 -23.31 -11.42 8.97
C LEU A 130 -24.71 -10.83 9.09
N ASP A 131 -25.47 -10.84 7.99
CA ASP A 131 -26.89 -10.51 7.95
C ASP A 131 -27.63 -11.22 6.80
N ASP A 132 -28.91 -10.88 6.62
CA ASP A 132 -29.77 -11.50 5.61
C ASP A 132 -29.68 -10.81 4.23
N GLN A 133 -28.79 -9.83 4.04
CA GLN A 133 -28.63 -9.12 2.77
C GLN A 133 -27.64 -9.84 1.86
N ASN A 134 -27.90 -9.75 0.56
CA ASN A 134 -26.95 -10.25 -0.44
C ASN A 134 -25.94 -9.16 -0.78
N GLY A 135 -24.74 -9.60 -1.14
CA GLY A 135 -23.59 -8.72 -1.33
C GLY A 135 -23.02 -8.24 0.01
N ALA A 136 -21.71 -8.07 0.03
CA ALA A 136 -20.97 -7.71 1.23
C ALA A 136 -20.23 -6.40 0.97
N LEU A 137 -20.41 -5.41 1.83
CA LEU A 137 -19.86 -4.07 1.65
C LEU A 137 -19.05 -3.66 2.88
N ILE A 138 -18.23 -4.59 3.37
CA ILE A 138 -17.43 -4.44 4.59
C ILE A 138 -16.22 -3.56 4.31
N THR A 139 -16.07 -2.50 5.10
CA THR A 139 -15.03 -1.47 4.97
C THR A 139 -14.11 -1.39 6.18
N TYR A 140 -14.42 -2.13 7.25
CA TYR A 140 -13.55 -2.33 8.41
C TYR A 140 -13.76 -3.75 8.98
N LEU A 141 -12.69 -4.36 9.49
CA LEU A 141 -12.66 -5.71 10.05
C LEU A 141 -11.54 -5.80 11.08
N GLU A 142 -11.82 -6.21 12.30
CA GLU A 142 -10.82 -6.50 13.34
C GLU A 142 -11.39 -7.42 14.43
N TRP A 143 -10.63 -8.43 14.83
CA TRP A 143 -10.96 -9.31 15.94
C TRP A 143 -10.57 -8.67 17.26
N ASN A 144 -11.54 -8.62 18.18
CA ASN A 144 -11.30 -8.15 19.53
C ASN A 144 -11.12 -9.33 20.50
N THR A 145 -9.87 -9.58 20.90
CA THR A 145 -9.51 -10.67 21.82
C THR A 145 -10.11 -10.51 23.22
N THR A 146 -10.35 -9.27 23.68
CA THR A 146 -10.89 -9.02 25.03
C THR A 146 -12.36 -9.43 25.14
N HIS A 147 -13.14 -9.19 24.09
CA HIS A 147 -14.57 -9.50 24.03
C HIS A 147 -14.87 -10.79 23.27
N ASN A 148 -13.86 -11.42 22.66
CA ASN A 148 -13.96 -12.61 21.83
C ASN A 148 -15.00 -12.47 20.71
N CYS A 149 -14.92 -11.35 19.98
CA CYS A 149 -15.85 -11.03 18.90
C CYS A 149 -15.18 -10.23 17.80
N LEU A 150 -15.75 -10.32 16.60
CA LEU A 150 -15.29 -9.58 15.43
C LEU A 150 -16.01 -8.25 15.33
N PHE A 151 -15.29 -7.14 15.30
CA PHE A 151 -15.87 -5.86 14.91
C PHE A 151 -15.77 -5.69 13.40
N TYR A 152 -16.86 -5.24 12.78
CA TYR A 152 -16.89 -4.93 11.36
C TYR A 152 -17.72 -3.67 11.09
N GLY A 153 -17.25 -2.90 10.11
CA GLY A 153 -17.90 -1.70 9.60
C GLY A 153 -18.29 -1.86 8.14
N ASP A 154 -19.34 -1.17 7.70
CA ASP A 154 -19.79 -1.21 6.30
C ASP A 154 -20.05 0.17 5.68
N ILE A 155 -20.34 0.19 4.38
CA ILE A 155 -20.57 1.43 3.63
C ILE A 155 -21.79 2.23 4.10
N SER A 156 -22.71 1.61 4.83
CA SER A 156 -23.91 2.29 5.36
C SER A 156 -23.63 3.07 6.64
N GLY A 157 -22.39 2.99 7.13
CA GLY A 157 -21.99 3.55 8.41
C GLY A 157 -22.42 2.71 9.61
N ARG A 158 -22.73 1.42 9.41
CA ARG A 158 -22.99 0.52 10.52
C ARG A 158 -21.67 -0.02 11.04
N LEU A 159 -21.46 0.03 12.36
CA LEU A 159 -20.46 -0.75 13.08
C LEU A 159 -21.19 -1.79 13.92
N ALA A 160 -20.75 -3.04 13.85
CA ALA A 160 -21.32 -4.13 14.60
C ALA A 160 -20.24 -5.04 15.18
N ALA A 161 -20.57 -5.69 16.28
CA ALA A 161 -19.81 -6.79 16.86
C ALA A 161 -20.50 -8.10 16.50
N TYR A 162 -19.76 -9.02 15.89
CA TYR A 162 -20.20 -10.36 15.52
C TYR A 162 -19.62 -11.39 16.48
N ASP A 163 -20.50 -12.14 17.13
CA ASP A 163 -20.15 -13.24 18.02
C ASP A 163 -20.14 -14.54 17.21
N TYR A 164 -18.94 -15.10 17.02
CA TYR A 164 -18.73 -16.30 16.21
C TYR A 164 -19.47 -17.54 16.74
N PRO A 165 -19.44 -17.85 18.06
CA PRO A 165 -20.10 -19.06 18.57
C PRO A 165 -21.63 -19.03 18.44
N SER A 166 -22.28 -17.88 18.66
CA SER A 166 -23.74 -17.75 18.48
C SER A 166 -24.16 -17.45 17.04
N ASN A 167 -23.21 -17.09 16.17
CA ASN A 167 -23.44 -16.61 14.81
C ASN A 167 -24.44 -15.43 14.79
N THR A 168 -24.19 -14.42 15.64
CA THR A 168 -25.06 -13.23 15.73
C THR A 168 -24.28 -11.93 15.65
N SER A 169 -24.84 -10.96 14.92
CA SER A 169 -24.31 -9.60 14.81
C SER A 169 -25.14 -8.63 15.64
N LYS A 170 -24.47 -7.81 16.45
CA LYS A 170 -25.08 -6.73 17.23
C LYS A 170 -24.50 -5.39 16.82
N LYS A 171 -25.34 -4.51 16.30
CA LYS A 171 -24.95 -3.12 16.01
C LYS A 171 -24.50 -2.40 17.29
N THR A 172 -23.31 -1.81 17.25
CA THR A 172 -22.71 -1.05 18.35
C THR A 172 -22.72 0.44 18.08
N PHE A 173 -22.64 0.85 16.80
CA PHE A 173 -22.70 2.24 16.39
C PHE A 173 -23.36 2.42 15.02
N GLN A 174 -23.94 3.60 14.80
CA GLN A 174 -24.52 4.02 13.52
C GLN A 174 -24.01 5.41 13.15
N GLY A 175 -23.10 5.44 12.19
CA GLY A 175 -22.67 6.63 11.48
C GLY A 175 -23.59 6.96 10.30
N HIS A 176 -23.10 7.86 9.46
CA HIS A 176 -23.79 8.38 8.28
C HIS A 176 -23.05 8.03 6.97
N THR A 177 -21.77 7.67 7.06
CA THR A 177 -20.91 7.36 5.92
C THR A 177 -20.06 6.11 6.22
N PRO A 178 -19.37 5.50 5.23
CA PRO A 178 -18.65 4.25 5.44
C PRO A 178 -17.69 4.30 6.63
N ILE A 179 -17.72 3.25 7.46
CA ILE A 179 -16.80 3.12 8.59
C ILE A 179 -15.54 2.41 8.13
N THR A 180 -14.42 3.12 8.19
CA THR A 180 -13.11 2.64 7.73
C THR A 180 -12.20 2.21 8.86
N TRP A 181 -12.45 2.70 10.07
CA TRP A 181 -11.66 2.32 11.23
C TRP A 181 -12.48 2.37 12.52
N TYR A 182 -12.22 1.41 13.40
CA TYR A 182 -12.65 1.43 14.78
C TYR A 182 -11.47 1.05 15.67
N ASN A 183 -11.40 1.61 16.86
CA ASN A 183 -10.50 1.13 17.90
C ASN A 183 -11.14 1.37 19.27
N SER A 184 -10.67 0.65 20.27
CA SER A 184 -11.10 0.85 21.65
C SER A 184 -9.93 0.64 22.61
N ARG A 185 -9.84 1.50 23.63
CA ARG A 185 -8.89 1.38 24.73
C ARG A 185 -9.56 1.84 26.01
N ASP A 186 -9.58 0.96 27.00
CA ASP A 186 -10.32 1.13 28.24
C ASP A 186 -11.79 1.48 27.97
N LEU A 187 -12.23 2.68 28.38
CA LEU A 187 -13.59 3.19 28.18
C LEU A 187 -13.73 4.11 26.96
N THR A 188 -12.63 4.37 26.23
CA THR A 188 -12.62 5.25 25.05
C THR A 188 -12.65 4.41 23.79
N GLN A 189 -13.66 4.65 22.96
CA GLN A 189 -13.76 4.06 21.63
C GLN A 189 -13.68 5.18 20.60
N MET A 190 -13.14 4.85 19.44
CA MET A 190 -13.07 5.77 18.32
C MET A 190 -13.66 5.14 17.07
N VAL A 191 -14.54 5.85 16.39
CA VAL A 191 -15.07 5.48 15.08
C VAL A 191 -14.62 6.50 14.04
N THR A 192 -14.04 5.99 12.95
CA THR A 192 -13.61 6.79 11.80
C THR A 192 -14.54 6.53 10.62
N GLU A 193 -15.12 7.61 10.11
CA GLU A 193 -16.03 7.65 8.98
C GLU A 193 -15.33 8.37 7.81
N VAL A 194 -15.21 7.72 6.65
CA VAL A 194 -14.45 8.28 5.51
C VAL A 194 -15.14 9.46 4.83
N GLY A 195 -16.44 9.63 5.02
CA GLY A 195 -17.22 10.61 4.27
C GLY A 195 -17.57 10.08 2.87
N ILE A 196 -16.79 10.47 1.88
CA ILE A 196 -16.98 10.05 0.48
C ILE A 196 -15.99 8.95 0.15
N LEU A 197 -16.50 7.78 -0.27
CA LEU A 197 -15.67 6.64 -0.63
C LEU A 197 -14.91 6.87 -1.95
N ASP A 198 -15.55 7.48 -2.94
CA ASP A 198 -14.93 7.79 -4.23
C ASP A 198 -13.90 8.94 -4.12
N PRO A 199 -12.96 9.07 -5.07
CA PRO A 199 -12.01 10.18 -5.12
C PRO A 199 -12.70 11.54 -4.99
N SER A 200 -12.31 12.32 -3.97
CA SER A 200 -12.95 13.60 -3.65
C SER A 200 -12.01 14.50 -2.85
N GLU A 201 -12.05 15.81 -3.12
CA GLU A 201 -11.37 16.86 -2.32
C GLU A 201 -12.23 17.38 -1.15
N LEU A 202 -13.44 16.84 -0.97
CA LEU A 202 -14.35 17.33 0.08
C LEU A 202 -14.01 16.71 1.44
N GLU A 203 -13.81 17.57 2.44
CA GLU A 203 -13.52 17.20 3.83
C GLU A 203 -14.80 16.75 4.58
N GLN A 204 -15.41 15.65 4.12
CA GLN A 204 -16.64 15.09 4.71
C GLN A 204 -16.37 13.94 5.69
N GLY A 205 -15.10 13.63 5.94
CA GLY A 205 -14.71 12.63 6.93
C GLY A 205 -15.14 13.06 8.33
N LYS A 206 -15.47 12.08 9.16
CA LYS A 206 -15.88 12.31 10.55
C LYS A 206 -15.19 11.32 11.47
N MET A 207 -15.04 11.77 12.70
CA MET A 207 -14.36 11.05 13.75
C MET A 207 -15.15 11.23 15.03
N THR A 208 -15.59 10.13 15.63
CA THR A 208 -16.46 10.14 16.81
C THR A 208 -15.82 9.37 17.94
N VAL A 209 -15.52 10.07 19.03
CA VAL A 209 -15.07 9.51 20.30
C VAL A 209 -16.30 9.11 21.10
N ILE A 210 -16.31 7.90 21.63
CA ILE A 210 -17.35 7.38 22.52
C ILE A 210 -16.71 7.08 23.87
N GLN A 211 -17.18 7.74 24.92
CA GLN A 211 -16.76 7.52 26.31
C GLN A 211 -17.99 7.08 27.11
N ASP A 212 -18.08 5.77 27.41
CA ASP A 212 -19.28 5.14 27.97
C ASP A 212 -20.56 5.43 27.15
N VAL A 213 -21.37 6.40 27.58
CA VAL A 213 -22.63 6.81 26.93
C VAL A 213 -22.52 8.16 26.24
N ASP A 214 -21.43 8.89 26.48
CA ASP A 214 -21.19 10.21 25.92
C ASP A 214 -20.47 10.06 24.56
N THR A 215 -20.99 10.75 23.56
CA THR A 215 -20.42 10.77 22.21
C THR A 215 -19.96 12.16 21.85
N LEU A 216 -18.71 12.29 21.42
CA LEU A 216 -18.13 13.54 20.90
C LEU A 216 -17.69 13.33 19.45
N THR A 217 -18.40 13.94 18.51
CA THR A 217 -17.90 14.08 17.13
C THR A 217 -16.90 15.23 17.09
N LEU A 218 -15.69 14.94 16.62
CA LEU A 218 -14.63 15.92 16.50
C LEU A 218 -15.02 17.01 15.48
N SER A 219 -14.74 18.26 15.81
CA SER A 219 -15.13 19.42 14.99
C SER A 219 -14.13 19.74 13.87
N ASN A 220 -12.97 19.08 13.86
CA ASN A 220 -11.95 19.27 12.83
C ASN A 220 -12.46 18.72 11.48
N PRO A 221 -12.10 19.36 10.36
CA PRO A 221 -12.35 18.78 9.04
C PRO A 221 -11.43 17.58 8.83
N PHE A 222 -11.92 16.52 8.19
CA PHE A 222 -11.10 15.37 7.79
C PHE A 222 -11.26 15.03 6.33
N HIS A 223 -10.14 14.84 5.65
CA HIS A 223 -10.10 14.57 4.22
C HIS A 223 -9.98 13.06 3.95
N ARG A 224 -11.13 12.38 3.84
CA ARG A 224 -11.20 10.91 3.65
C ARG A 224 -10.30 10.13 4.64
N PRO A 225 -10.55 10.21 5.96
CA PRO A 225 -9.78 9.47 6.94
C PRO A 225 -10.06 7.96 6.81
N VAL A 226 -9.00 7.15 6.77
CA VAL A 226 -9.12 5.70 6.55
C VAL A 226 -8.52 4.85 7.67
N HIS A 227 -7.69 5.44 8.52
CA HIS A 227 -7.08 4.76 9.67
C HIS A 227 -6.82 5.77 10.79
N THR A 228 -7.05 5.34 12.03
CA THR A 228 -6.76 6.14 13.22
C THR A 228 -6.00 5.30 14.24
N LEU A 229 -4.73 5.63 14.45
CA LEU A 229 -3.95 5.10 15.57
C LEU A 229 -4.34 5.87 16.85
N MET A 230 -4.47 5.16 17.97
CA MET A 230 -4.83 5.73 19.27
C MET A 230 -3.83 5.23 20.34
N GLU A 231 -2.89 6.08 20.74
CA GLU A 231 -1.75 5.71 21.58
C GLU A 231 -1.31 6.87 22.49
N ASP A 232 -0.77 6.56 23.67
CA ASP A 232 -0.15 7.54 24.57
C ASP A 232 1.30 7.78 24.09
N LEU A 233 1.47 8.76 23.19
CA LEU A 233 2.73 8.95 22.46
C LEU A 233 3.76 9.72 23.29
N ASN A 234 3.32 10.53 24.26
CA ASN A 234 4.19 11.32 25.13
C ASN A 234 4.30 10.78 26.56
N GLY A 235 3.55 9.72 26.92
CA GLY A 235 3.60 9.07 28.22
C GLY A 235 2.88 9.85 29.32
N ASP A 236 1.96 10.76 28.97
CA ASP A 236 1.22 11.58 29.93
C ASP A 236 -0.09 10.91 30.43
N GLY A 237 -0.44 9.77 29.85
CA GLY A 237 -1.63 8.98 30.18
C GLY A 237 -2.87 9.37 29.38
N ASN A 238 -2.82 10.39 28.53
CA ASN A 238 -3.84 10.67 27.53
C ASN A 238 -3.48 9.98 26.22
N LEU A 239 -4.50 9.68 25.42
CA LEU A 239 -4.31 9.07 24.11
C LEU A 239 -4.30 10.16 23.06
N GLU A 240 -3.21 10.23 22.31
CA GLU A 240 -3.13 10.97 21.06
C GLU A 240 -3.76 10.15 19.93
N LEU A 241 -4.30 10.86 18.93
CA LEU A 241 -4.82 10.24 17.72
C LEU A 241 -3.94 10.60 16.54
N VAL A 242 -3.45 9.60 15.82
CA VAL A 242 -2.77 9.81 14.53
C VAL A 242 -3.69 9.34 13.42
N VAL A 243 -4.12 10.29 12.58
CA VAL A 243 -5.16 10.10 11.57
C VAL A 243 -4.52 10.09 10.20
N SER A 244 -4.67 8.98 9.49
CA SER A 244 -4.27 8.82 8.09
C SER A 244 -5.41 9.32 7.21
N GLU A 245 -5.28 10.55 6.70
CA GLU A 245 -6.24 11.20 5.81
C GLU A 245 -5.79 10.97 4.37
N PHE A 246 -6.37 9.94 3.73
CA PHE A 246 -6.01 9.51 2.39
C PHE A 246 -6.21 10.64 1.37
N GLY A 247 -7.37 11.31 1.44
CA GLY A 247 -7.72 12.40 0.54
C GLY A 247 -7.80 11.98 -0.93
N ASN A 248 -7.35 12.83 -1.87
CA ASN A 248 -7.19 12.46 -3.28
C ASN A 248 -6.07 13.30 -3.93
N GLU A 249 -6.26 14.60 -4.17
CA GLU A 249 -5.15 15.49 -4.56
C GLU A 249 -4.51 16.16 -3.35
N THR A 250 -5.33 16.50 -2.36
CA THR A 250 -4.90 16.87 -1.01
C THR A 250 -5.19 15.73 -0.03
N GLY A 251 -4.66 15.83 1.18
CA GLY A 251 -4.71 14.82 2.24
C GLY A 251 -3.54 15.06 3.19
N GLN A 252 -3.45 14.30 4.28
CA GLN A 252 -2.38 14.49 5.25
C GLN A 252 -2.29 13.35 6.27
N LEU A 253 -1.15 13.29 6.97
CA LEU A 253 -1.06 12.62 8.26
C LEU A 253 -1.23 13.68 9.37
N SER A 254 -2.22 13.49 10.24
CA SER A 254 -2.54 14.44 11.30
C SER A 254 -2.36 13.83 12.69
N LEU A 255 -1.84 14.63 13.62
CA LEU A 255 -1.81 14.35 15.05
C LEU A 255 -2.88 15.16 15.75
N LEU A 256 -3.67 14.52 16.60
CA LEU A 256 -4.67 15.18 17.43
C LEU A 256 -4.38 14.94 18.91
N THR A 257 -4.34 16.03 19.66
CA THR A 257 -4.10 16.05 21.11
C THR A 257 -5.33 16.54 21.85
N LYS A 258 -5.68 15.88 22.96
CA LYS A 258 -6.85 16.28 23.75
C LYS A 258 -6.53 17.53 24.59
N ALA A 259 -7.24 18.62 24.31
CA ALA A 259 -7.13 19.86 25.06
C ALA A 259 -7.89 19.80 26.40
N GLU A 260 -7.57 20.72 27.33
CA GLU A 260 -8.21 20.79 28.66
C GLU A 260 -9.75 20.96 28.60
N ASN A 261 -10.26 21.55 27.51
CA ASN A 261 -11.70 21.72 27.29
C ASN A 261 -12.39 20.46 26.72
N GLY A 262 -11.66 19.35 26.56
CA GLY A 262 -12.13 18.08 26.02
C GLY A 262 -12.23 18.02 24.48
N GLN A 263 -11.89 19.10 23.77
CA GLN A 263 -11.76 19.09 22.31
C GLN A 263 -10.39 18.56 21.89
N TYR A 264 -10.21 18.31 20.59
CA TYR A 264 -8.94 17.86 20.03
C TYR A 264 -8.33 18.95 19.14
N ASP A 265 -7.10 19.32 19.47
CA ASP A 265 -6.29 20.22 18.64
C ASP A 265 -5.58 19.39 17.57
N LYS A 266 -5.68 19.81 16.31
CA LYS A 266 -5.15 19.09 15.14
C LYS A 266 -3.88 19.76 14.62
N LYS A 267 -2.80 18.98 14.50
CA LYS A 267 -1.48 19.35 13.94
C LYS A 267 -1.18 18.46 12.74
N THR A 268 -0.77 19.05 11.62
CA THR A 268 -0.32 18.28 10.45
C THR A 268 1.11 17.76 10.68
N LEU A 269 1.32 16.45 10.57
CA LEU A 269 2.64 15.80 10.59
C LEU A 269 3.24 15.70 9.18
N LEU A 270 2.40 15.38 8.19
CA LEU A 270 2.79 15.32 6.78
C LEU A 270 1.67 15.88 5.91
N ASN A 271 1.98 16.91 5.12
CA ASN A 271 1.01 17.56 4.24
C ASN A 271 1.08 16.96 2.81
N LEU A 272 0.79 15.66 2.69
CA LEU A 272 0.72 14.91 1.44
C LEU A 272 -0.50 13.96 1.47
N PRO A 273 -1.18 13.74 0.33
CA PRO A 273 -2.24 12.73 0.23
C PRO A 273 -1.67 11.31 0.35
N GLY A 274 -2.57 10.35 0.52
CA GLY A 274 -2.25 8.93 0.42
C GLY A 274 -1.85 8.26 1.73
N ALA A 275 -1.89 8.92 2.89
CA ALA A 275 -1.67 8.22 4.15
C ALA A 275 -2.80 7.20 4.38
N ILE A 276 -2.47 5.91 4.53
CA ILE A 276 -3.48 4.84 4.69
C ILE A 276 -3.34 3.98 5.95
N ARG A 277 -2.15 3.88 6.54
CA ARG A 277 -1.92 3.13 7.79
C ARG A 277 -0.73 3.74 8.52
N THR A 278 -0.81 3.79 9.84
CA THR A 278 0.28 4.26 10.70
C THR A 278 0.39 3.39 11.94
N LEU A 279 1.60 2.95 12.28
CA LEU A 279 1.93 2.17 13.47
C LEU A 279 2.81 3.00 14.41
N ALA A 280 2.72 2.76 15.73
CA ALA A 280 3.64 3.34 16.71
C ALA A 280 4.66 2.29 17.18
N LYS A 281 5.95 2.63 17.14
CA LYS A 281 7.05 1.78 17.62
C LYS A 281 8.31 2.61 17.85
N ASP A 282 9.10 2.28 18.86
CA ASP A 282 10.42 2.90 19.11
C ASP A 282 11.44 2.36 18.10
N MET A 283 11.59 3.04 16.96
CA MET A 283 12.37 2.56 15.82
C MET A 283 13.87 2.88 15.98
N ASP A 284 14.22 3.94 16.71
CA ASP A 284 15.62 4.32 16.99
C ASP A 284 16.13 3.91 18.39
N LYS A 285 15.29 3.20 19.16
CA LYS A 285 15.59 2.59 20.47
C LYS A 285 15.94 3.65 21.52
N ASP A 286 15.30 4.82 21.44
CA ASP A 286 15.56 5.93 22.35
C ASP A 286 14.55 6.06 23.50
N GLY A 287 13.57 5.14 23.55
CA GLY A 287 12.55 5.03 24.56
C GLY A 287 11.29 5.85 24.28
N ARG A 288 11.19 6.50 23.12
CA ARG A 288 9.98 7.19 22.67
C ARG A 288 9.34 6.43 21.51
N LEU A 289 8.01 6.49 21.43
CA LEU A 289 7.30 5.91 20.29
C LEU A 289 7.48 6.81 19.06
N ASP A 290 8.03 6.26 17.99
CA ASP A 290 8.02 6.84 16.66
C ASP A 290 6.76 6.39 15.92
N LEU A 291 6.48 7.02 14.77
CA LEU A 291 5.39 6.61 13.89
C LEU A 291 5.95 6.09 12.57
N VAL A 292 5.47 4.93 12.11
CA VAL A 292 5.77 4.41 10.77
C VAL A 292 4.50 4.49 9.95
N SER A 293 4.52 5.25 8.84
CA SER A 293 3.36 5.48 8.00
C SER A 293 3.63 5.12 6.55
N ILE A 294 2.65 4.48 5.91
CA ILE A 294 2.67 4.23 4.47
C ILE A 294 1.84 5.28 3.75
N ILE A 295 2.44 5.84 2.70
CA ILE A 295 1.85 6.80 1.78
C ILE A 295 1.65 6.09 0.45
N SER A 296 0.43 6.10 -0.09
CA SER A 296 0.02 5.30 -1.23
C SER A 296 -0.47 6.10 -2.43
N GLN A 297 -0.43 7.43 -2.38
CA GLN A 297 -0.91 8.28 -3.47
C GLN A 297 0.16 9.28 -3.92
N GLY A 298 0.54 9.18 -5.19
CA GLY A 298 1.51 10.07 -5.82
C GLY A 298 2.94 9.83 -5.30
N ASN A 299 3.26 10.35 -4.11
CA ASN A 299 4.58 10.19 -3.50
C ASN A 299 4.63 8.94 -2.61
N GLU A 300 4.46 7.77 -3.24
CA GLU A 300 4.37 6.49 -2.55
C GLU A 300 5.66 6.20 -1.76
N SER A 301 5.52 5.92 -0.46
CA SER A 301 6.65 5.72 0.45
C SER A 301 6.27 5.03 1.75
N VAL A 302 7.26 4.50 2.45
CA VAL A 302 7.19 4.29 3.90
C VAL A 302 8.05 5.35 4.57
N THR A 303 7.44 6.11 5.48
CA THR A 303 8.07 7.22 6.19
C THR A 303 8.05 6.94 7.69
N ILE A 304 9.22 7.05 8.33
CA ILE A 304 9.35 7.04 9.79
C ILE A 304 9.34 8.49 10.28
N PHE A 305 8.50 8.76 11.26
CA PHE A 305 8.41 10.02 11.97
C PHE A 305 9.05 9.80 13.34
N TYR A 306 10.33 10.16 13.45
CA TYR A 306 11.09 10.02 14.68
C TYR A 306 10.65 11.07 15.69
N GLN A 307 10.26 10.65 16.89
CA GLN A 307 9.84 11.58 17.94
C GLN A 307 11.06 12.22 18.59
N THR A 308 11.37 13.47 18.25
CA THR A 308 12.54 14.23 18.74
C THR A 308 12.30 15.04 20.01
N GLY A 309 11.04 15.17 20.41
CA GLY A 309 10.57 15.87 21.61
C GLY A 309 9.11 15.50 21.90
N ASP A 310 8.49 16.16 22.87
CA ASP A 310 7.07 15.94 23.23
C ASP A 310 6.17 16.22 22.02
N LEU A 311 5.70 15.15 21.37
CA LEU A 311 4.84 15.19 20.18
C LEU A 311 5.45 15.97 18.99
N ASP A 312 6.78 16.06 18.94
CA ASP A 312 7.54 16.71 17.89
C ASP A 312 8.31 15.70 17.05
N PHE A 313 7.98 15.63 15.77
CA PHE A 313 8.42 14.55 14.88
C PHE A 313 9.30 15.06 13.74
N ARG A 314 10.36 14.30 13.45
CA ARG A 314 11.20 14.44 12.25
C ARG A 314 10.87 13.31 11.27
N ALA A 315 10.31 13.66 10.12
CA ALA A 315 10.01 12.69 9.07
C ALA A 315 11.26 12.30 8.27
N GLU A 316 11.39 11.00 7.98
CA GLU A 316 12.43 10.41 7.14
C GLU A 316 11.81 9.31 6.28
N LYS A 317 11.93 9.45 4.95
CA LYS A 317 11.51 8.39 4.03
C LYS A 317 12.55 7.29 4.03
N VAL A 318 12.12 6.09 4.40
CA VAL A 318 13.00 4.92 4.47
C VAL A 318 12.81 3.98 3.28
N LEU A 319 11.64 4.04 2.63
CA LEU A 319 11.36 3.39 1.35
C LEU A 319 10.60 4.37 0.45
N GLU A 320 10.90 4.35 -0.85
CA GLU A 320 10.17 5.11 -1.86
C GLU A 320 9.80 4.20 -3.02
N PHE A 321 8.58 4.37 -3.54
CA PHE A 321 8.03 3.54 -4.61
C PHE A 321 7.65 4.39 -5.82
N SER A 322 7.60 3.73 -6.98
CA SER A 322 7.09 4.37 -8.19
C SER A 322 5.58 4.65 -8.02
N PRO A 323 5.04 5.79 -8.49
CA PRO A 323 3.62 6.16 -8.36
C PRO A 323 2.62 5.26 -9.11
N VAL A 324 3.12 4.20 -9.75
CA VAL A 324 2.30 3.24 -10.50
C VAL A 324 2.24 1.89 -9.79
N TYR A 325 2.86 1.77 -8.61
CA TYR A 325 2.92 0.52 -7.84
C TYR A 325 1.63 0.27 -7.06
N GLY A 326 0.93 1.31 -6.60
CA GLY A 326 -0.31 1.13 -5.84
C GLY A 326 -0.05 0.51 -4.47
N SER A 327 0.90 1.05 -3.71
CA SER A 327 1.22 0.64 -2.33
C SER A 327 -0.06 0.58 -1.49
N SER A 328 -0.33 -0.54 -0.83
CA SER A 328 -1.65 -0.80 -0.23
C SER A 328 -1.63 -1.21 1.24
N TRP A 329 -0.52 -1.79 1.71
CA TRP A 329 -0.37 -2.23 3.10
C TRP A 329 1.09 -2.47 3.43
N PHE A 330 1.41 -2.45 4.72
CA PHE A 330 2.70 -2.89 5.24
C PHE A 330 2.56 -3.53 6.63
N GLU A 331 3.48 -4.41 6.98
CA GLU A 331 3.68 -4.97 8.33
C GLU A 331 5.12 -4.69 8.80
N LEU A 332 5.31 -4.64 10.12
CA LEU A 332 6.63 -4.58 10.77
C LEU A 332 6.88 -5.90 11.51
N VAL A 333 7.86 -6.67 11.07
CA VAL A 333 8.23 -7.97 11.67
C VAL A 333 9.74 -8.15 11.61
N ASP A 334 10.31 -8.84 12.59
CA ASP A 334 11.72 -9.28 12.56
C ASP A 334 11.81 -10.58 11.75
N TYR A 335 11.81 -10.48 10.41
CA TYR A 335 11.68 -11.64 9.53
C TYR A 335 12.91 -12.55 9.62
N ASN A 336 14.09 -11.97 9.78
CA ASN A 336 15.36 -12.71 9.80
C ASN A 336 15.86 -13.06 11.23
N GLY A 337 15.18 -12.59 12.28
CA GLY A 337 15.50 -12.86 13.68
C GLY A 337 16.72 -12.13 14.21
N ASP A 338 17.10 -10.99 13.62
CA ASP A 338 18.29 -10.22 14.02
C ASP A 338 18.02 -9.16 15.10
N GLY A 339 16.77 -8.99 15.51
CA GLY A 339 16.34 -8.03 16.53
C GLY A 339 16.06 -6.62 16.00
N HIS A 340 15.91 -6.48 14.69
CA HIS A 340 15.48 -5.27 14.00
C HIS A 340 14.23 -5.55 13.17
N ASP A 341 13.22 -4.68 13.27
CA ASP A 341 12.03 -4.87 12.45
C ASP A 341 12.33 -4.58 10.99
N ASP A 342 11.98 -5.55 10.16
CA ASP A 342 11.91 -5.46 8.71
C ASP A 342 10.55 -4.90 8.29
N ILE A 343 10.48 -4.39 7.06
CA ILE A 343 9.23 -3.91 6.47
C ILE A 343 8.79 -4.89 5.39
N ILE A 344 7.58 -5.41 5.52
CA ILE A 344 6.95 -6.21 4.46
C ILE A 344 5.83 -5.37 3.85
N THR A 345 5.89 -5.14 2.54
CA THR A 345 4.91 -4.30 1.83
C THR A 345 4.15 -5.10 0.79
N VAL A 346 2.90 -4.76 0.55
CA VAL A 346 2.18 -5.16 -0.67
C VAL A 346 1.78 -3.95 -1.50
N ASN A 347 1.90 -4.11 -2.80
CA ASN A 347 1.48 -3.14 -3.80
C ASN A 347 0.62 -3.82 -4.86
N GLY A 348 -0.50 -3.18 -5.18
CA GLY A 348 -1.51 -3.86 -5.98
C GLY A 348 -2.73 -3.03 -6.30
N ASP A 349 -2.88 -1.84 -5.72
CA ASP A 349 -3.98 -0.98 -6.11
C ASP A 349 -3.93 -0.71 -7.62
N ASN A 350 -5.08 -0.92 -8.25
CA ASN A 350 -5.25 -0.73 -9.69
C ASN A 350 -6.52 0.04 -10.00
N ALA A 351 -7.21 0.62 -9.01
CA ALA A 351 -8.42 1.41 -9.21
C ALA A 351 -8.13 2.84 -9.74
N ASP A 352 -7.09 3.00 -10.55
CA ASP A 352 -6.60 4.30 -11.04
C ASP A 352 -6.71 4.42 -12.58
N LYS A 353 -6.19 5.53 -13.12
CA LYS A 353 -6.21 5.82 -14.55
C LYS A 353 -5.31 4.88 -15.37
N SER A 354 -4.42 4.13 -14.73
CA SER A 354 -3.41 3.26 -15.34
C SER A 354 -3.76 1.77 -15.27
N TYR A 355 -5.06 1.44 -15.27
CA TYR A 355 -5.55 0.06 -15.16
C TYR A 355 -4.92 -0.88 -16.20
N VAL A 356 -4.02 -1.74 -15.72
CA VAL A 356 -3.41 -2.86 -16.45
C VAL A 356 -2.88 -3.86 -15.43
N HIS A 357 -2.76 -5.14 -15.77
CA HIS A 357 -2.05 -6.08 -14.91
C HIS A 357 -0.56 -5.76 -14.88
N LYS A 358 -0.09 -5.18 -13.77
CA LYS A 358 1.26 -4.65 -13.59
C LYS A 358 2.18 -5.73 -13.00
N PRO A 359 3.22 -6.21 -13.71
CA PRO A 359 4.04 -7.37 -13.31
C PRO A 359 4.87 -7.16 -12.05
N TYR A 360 4.94 -5.92 -11.58
CA TYR A 360 5.63 -5.50 -10.36
C TYR A 360 4.68 -5.32 -9.17
N HIS A 361 3.39 -5.66 -9.30
CA HIS A 361 2.47 -5.83 -8.16
C HIS A 361 2.81 -7.12 -7.41
N GLY A 362 2.72 -7.08 -6.08
CA GLY A 362 2.99 -8.23 -5.24
C GLY A 362 3.42 -7.87 -3.82
N MET A 363 4.01 -8.85 -3.15
CA MET A 363 4.58 -8.71 -1.81
C MET A 363 6.10 -8.51 -1.91
N ARG A 364 6.67 -7.65 -1.06
CA ARG A 364 8.11 -7.46 -0.90
C ARG A 364 8.51 -7.57 0.55
N ILE A 365 9.68 -8.14 0.80
CA ILE A 365 10.35 -8.12 2.10
C ILE A 365 11.55 -7.18 1.99
N HIS A 366 11.60 -6.16 2.85
CA HIS A 366 12.69 -5.20 2.94
C HIS A 366 13.41 -5.39 4.27
N LEU A 367 14.64 -5.91 4.22
CA LEU A 367 15.43 -6.18 5.41
C LEU A 367 16.06 -4.90 5.97
N ASN A 368 16.00 -4.74 7.29
CA ASN A 368 16.62 -3.64 8.04
C ASN A 368 18.09 -3.97 8.37
N ASP A 369 18.99 -3.03 8.15
CA ASP A 369 20.42 -3.17 8.51
C ASP A 369 20.74 -2.84 9.97
N GLY A 370 19.70 -2.54 10.76
CA GLY A 370 19.78 -2.12 12.15
C GLY A 370 19.93 -0.62 12.37
N ASN A 371 20.04 0.17 11.31
CA ASN A 371 20.05 1.64 11.33
C ASN A 371 18.79 2.23 10.68
N ASN A 372 17.73 1.43 10.50
CA ASN A 372 16.53 1.77 9.72
C ASN A 372 16.87 2.10 8.25
N SER A 373 17.93 1.49 7.72
CA SER A 373 18.17 1.44 6.29
C SER A 373 17.68 0.10 5.75
N PHE A 374 16.76 0.17 4.79
CA PHE A 374 16.04 -1.01 4.30
C PHE A 374 16.47 -1.37 2.89
N SER A 375 16.57 -2.68 2.60
CA SER A 375 16.87 -3.19 1.27
C SER A 375 15.89 -4.29 0.86
N GLU A 376 15.33 -4.20 -0.35
CA GLU A 376 14.47 -5.25 -0.91
C GLU A 376 15.26 -6.55 -1.05
N ALA A 377 14.88 -7.58 -0.28
CA ALA A 377 15.53 -8.89 -0.28
C ALA A 377 14.74 -9.93 -1.07
N PHE A 378 13.42 -9.77 -1.16
CA PHE A 378 12.52 -10.72 -1.82
C PHE A 378 11.32 -10.02 -2.45
N PHE A 379 10.83 -10.59 -3.56
CA PHE A 379 9.61 -10.17 -4.25
C PHE A 379 8.79 -11.40 -4.68
N TYR A 380 7.53 -11.43 -4.27
CA TYR A 380 6.53 -12.40 -4.70
C TYR A 380 5.52 -11.74 -5.65
N PRO A 381 5.44 -12.13 -6.94
CA PRO A 381 4.55 -11.50 -7.90
C PRO A 381 3.09 -11.89 -7.64
N LEU A 382 2.23 -10.90 -7.43
CA LEU A 382 0.80 -11.07 -7.24
C LEU A 382 0.08 -9.81 -7.72
N TYR A 383 -0.58 -9.89 -8.88
CA TYR A 383 -1.44 -8.80 -9.33
C TYR A 383 -2.48 -8.49 -8.26
N GLY A 384 -2.64 -7.21 -7.94
CA GLY A 384 -3.74 -6.76 -7.10
C GLY A 384 -3.55 -6.94 -5.60
N ALA A 385 -2.33 -7.25 -5.13
CA ALA A 385 -2.03 -7.45 -3.71
C ALA A 385 -2.34 -6.20 -2.88
N THR A 386 -3.38 -6.28 -2.03
CA THR A 386 -3.92 -5.14 -1.27
C THR A 386 -3.86 -5.31 0.24
N ARG A 387 -3.82 -6.56 0.73
CA ARG A 387 -3.64 -6.88 2.16
C ARG A 387 -2.65 -8.00 2.36
N LEU A 388 -2.03 -7.97 3.53
CA LEU A 388 -0.99 -8.87 3.99
C LEU A 388 -1.19 -9.07 5.50
N LEU A 389 -0.99 -10.29 5.98
CA LEU A 389 -0.72 -10.58 7.38
C LEU A 389 0.52 -11.47 7.46
N ALA A 390 1.40 -11.17 8.40
CA ALA A 390 2.62 -11.92 8.69
C ALA A 390 2.50 -12.55 10.08
N LYS A 391 2.35 -13.87 10.16
CA LYS A 391 2.27 -14.63 11.42
C LYS A 391 2.84 -16.03 11.21
N ASP A 392 3.24 -16.66 12.30
CA ASP A 392 3.60 -18.09 12.35
C ASP A 392 2.30 -18.91 12.42
N PHE A 393 1.66 -19.14 11.27
CA PHE A 393 0.36 -19.81 11.23
C PHE A 393 0.50 -21.32 11.44
N ASP A 394 1.61 -21.92 11.00
CA ASP A 394 1.85 -23.34 11.15
C ASP A 394 2.63 -23.72 12.43
N GLN A 395 2.98 -22.73 13.26
CA GLN A 395 3.65 -22.85 14.55
C GLN A 395 5.06 -23.48 14.45
N ASP A 396 5.74 -23.30 13.33
CA ASP A 396 7.09 -23.84 13.11
C ASP A 396 8.22 -22.88 13.52
N GLY A 397 7.86 -21.65 13.90
CA GLY A 397 8.75 -20.63 14.43
C GLY A 397 9.25 -19.63 13.39
N ASP A 398 8.70 -19.62 12.18
CA ASP A 398 8.96 -18.56 11.20
C ASP A 398 7.68 -17.87 10.69
N TYR A 399 7.84 -16.80 9.90
CA TYR A 399 6.71 -16.02 9.43
C TYR A 399 6.18 -16.55 8.09
N ASP A 400 4.91 -16.96 8.12
CA ASP A 400 4.06 -17.19 6.96
C ASP A 400 3.30 -15.93 6.55
N PHE A 401 2.70 -15.95 5.35
CA PHE A 401 1.92 -14.83 4.84
C PHE A 401 0.54 -15.21 4.32
N GLY A 402 -0.49 -14.57 4.85
CA GLY A 402 -1.78 -14.44 4.17
C GLY A 402 -1.76 -13.23 3.25
N LEU A 403 -2.21 -13.36 2.00
CA LEU A 403 -2.26 -12.27 1.02
C LEU A 403 -3.65 -12.21 0.36
N ILE A 404 -4.24 -11.02 0.31
CA ILE A 404 -5.44 -10.76 -0.51
C ILE A 404 -5.03 -10.03 -1.77
N SER A 405 -5.58 -10.48 -2.89
CA SER A 405 -5.62 -9.72 -4.12
C SER A 405 -7.04 -9.22 -4.39
N SER A 406 -7.24 -7.90 -4.35
CA SER A 406 -8.53 -7.28 -4.72
C SER A 406 -8.62 -6.93 -6.21
N PHE A 407 -7.50 -7.02 -6.94
CA PHE A 407 -7.41 -6.83 -8.39
C PHE A 407 -6.64 -7.97 -9.10
N PRO A 408 -7.01 -9.24 -8.86
CA PRO A 408 -6.38 -10.36 -9.56
C PRO A 408 -6.80 -10.35 -11.04
N ASP A 409 -6.09 -11.13 -11.87
CA ASP A 409 -6.56 -11.44 -13.21
C ASP A 409 -7.74 -12.44 -13.11
N TYR A 410 -8.94 -11.94 -12.80
CA TYR A 410 -10.14 -12.77 -12.61
C TYR A 410 -10.49 -13.64 -13.83
N GLU A 411 -10.03 -13.28 -15.03
CA GLU A 411 -10.29 -14.04 -16.25
C GLU A 411 -9.39 -15.29 -16.36
N LYS A 412 -8.15 -15.21 -15.87
CA LYS A 412 -7.15 -16.27 -16.06
C LYS A 412 -6.69 -16.96 -14.78
N HIS A 413 -6.56 -16.19 -13.71
CA HIS A 413 -6.02 -16.62 -12.42
C HIS A 413 -6.90 -16.19 -11.25
N PRO A 414 -8.22 -16.45 -11.28
CA PRO A 414 -9.09 -16.07 -10.16
C PRO A 414 -8.73 -16.81 -8.86
N GLU A 415 -8.01 -17.92 -8.92
CA GLU A 415 -7.46 -18.62 -7.75
C GLU A 415 -6.44 -17.83 -6.94
N LEU A 416 -5.90 -16.75 -7.50
CA LEU A 416 -4.96 -15.86 -6.83
C LEU A 416 -5.66 -14.69 -6.10
N SER A 417 -6.99 -14.70 -5.96
CA SER A 417 -7.73 -13.69 -5.16
C SER A 417 -7.35 -13.72 -3.67
N PHE A 418 -6.92 -14.88 -3.18
CA PHE A 418 -6.26 -15.08 -1.90
C PHE A 418 -5.13 -16.10 -2.04
N VAL A 419 -4.01 -15.84 -1.39
CA VAL A 419 -2.85 -16.72 -1.35
C VAL A 419 -2.38 -16.85 0.10
N TYR A 420 -2.12 -18.09 0.53
CA TYR A 420 -1.31 -18.37 1.71
C TYR A 420 0.09 -18.78 1.25
N LEU A 421 1.11 -18.12 1.78
CA LEU A 421 2.52 -18.43 1.57
C LEU A 421 3.05 -19.06 2.85
N GLU A 422 3.15 -20.38 2.83
CA GLU A 422 3.87 -21.15 3.84
C GLU A 422 5.36 -20.96 3.61
N ASN A 423 6.09 -20.55 4.63
CA ASN A 423 7.52 -20.38 4.57
C ASN A 423 8.20 -21.74 4.81
N ILE A 424 9.13 -22.08 3.92
CA ILE A 424 9.79 -23.39 3.89
C ILE A 424 11.27 -23.26 4.26
N ASP A 425 11.87 -22.10 3.96
CA ASP A 425 13.25 -21.79 4.27
C ASP A 425 13.44 -20.27 4.28
N SER A 426 13.28 -19.69 5.47
CA SER A 426 13.46 -18.26 5.74
C SER A 426 14.81 -17.70 5.25
N ASN A 427 15.90 -18.48 5.35
CA ASN A 427 17.24 -18.00 4.95
C ASN A 427 17.40 -17.82 3.44
N ASN A 428 16.58 -18.53 2.65
CA ASN A 428 16.62 -18.51 1.19
C ASN A 428 15.34 -17.97 0.56
N PHE A 429 14.42 -17.42 1.36
CA PHE A 429 13.12 -16.90 0.93
C PHE A 429 12.32 -17.91 0.09
N GLN A 430 12.28 -19.16 0.53
CA GLN A 430 11.52 -20.19 -0.17
C GLN A 430 10.13 -20.33 0.45
N PHE A 431 9.11 -20.14 -0.39
CA PHE A 431 7.71 -20.22 0.01
C PHE A 431 6.95 -21.25 -0.82
N SER A 432 6.00 -21.94 -0.18
CA SER A 432 5.00 -22.78 -0.81
C SER A 432 3.70 -21.98 -0.98
N THR A 433 3.33 -21.71 -2.23
CA THR A 433 2.10 -21.00 -2.56
C THR A 433 0.90 -21.93 -2.46
N GLN A 434 -0.07 -21.57 -1.64
CA GLN A 434 -1.32 -22.31 -1.46
C GLN A 434 -2.54 -21.42 -1.76
N THR A 435 -3.57 -21.99 -2.42
CA THR A 435 -4.79 -21.26 -2.83
C THR A 435 -6.06 -21.98 -2.38
N LEU A 436 -7.16 -21.23 -2.31
CA LEU A 436 -8.48 -21.75 -1.95
C LEU A 436 -9.05 -22.67 -3.05
N GLU A 437 -9.87 -23.64 -2.64
CA GLU A 437 -10.65 -24.46 -3.58
C GLU A 437 -11.78 -23.65 -4.23
N ASN A 438 -12.42 -22.76 -3.47
CA ASN A 438 -13.46 -21.84 -3.96
C ASN A 438 -13.05 -20.36 -3.75
N PRO A 439 -12.07 -19.88 -4.53
CA PRO A 439 -11.46 -18.55 -4.34
C PRO A 439 -12.42 -17.39 -4.62
N ASN A 440 -13.51 -17.63 -5.35
CA ASN A 440 -14.47 -16.58 -5.74
C ASN A 440 -15.81 -16.71 -5.01
N ALA A 441 -15.88 -17.43 -3.88
CA ALA A 441 -17.10 -17.50 -3.09
C ALA A 441 -17.64 -16.10 -2.74
N SER A 442 -16.74 -15.14 -2.55
CA SER A 442 -17.01 -13.71 -2.57
C SER A 442 -15.80 -12.94 -3.11
N ARG A 443 -15.80 -11.62 -2.99
CA ARG A 443 -14.67 -10.75 -3.37
C ARG A 443 -13.91 -10.27 -2.14
N TRP A 444 -12.79 -10.91 -1.83
CA TRP A 444 -12.01 -10.65 -0.63
C TRP A 444 -11.35 -9.25 -0.63
N PHE A 445 -11.37 -8.58 0.52
CA PHE A 445 -10.90 -7.21 0.64
C PHE A 445 -10.09 -6.91 1.91
N LEU A 446 -10.62 -7.24 3.10
CA LEU A 446 -9.89 -7.08 4.36
C LEU A 446 -9.54 -8.44 4.93
N MET A 447 -8.52 -8.46 5.79
CA MET A 447 -8.06 -9.65 6.46
C MET A 447 -7.68 -9.33 7.90
N ASP A 448 -7.96 -10.25 8.82
CA ASP A 448 -7.41 -10.26 10.17
C ASP A 448 -7.12 -11.69 10.62
N ALA A 449 -6.36 -11.86 11.71
CA ALA A 449 -6.03 -13.17 12.28
C ALA A 449 -6.15 -13.18 13.80
N ALA A 450 -6.77 -14.23 14.32
CA ALA A 450 -6.92 -14.50 15.75
C ALA A 450 -7.26 -15.98 15.99
N ASP A 451 -7.13 -16.44 17.22
CA ASP A 451 -7.73 -17.70 17.69
C ASP A 451 -9.26 -17.52 17.86
N ILE A 452 -10.04 -17.86 16.84
CA ILE A 452 -11.47 -17.54 16.74
C ILE A 452 -12.31 -18.62 17.40
N ASP A 453 -11.89 -19.88 17.26
CA ASP A 453 -12.58 -21.02 17.83
C ASP A 453 -12.07 -21.41 19.25
N GLY A 454 -10.97 -20.80 19.69
CA GLY A 454 -10.42 -20.91 21.04
C GLY A 454 -9.60 -22.18 21.26
N ASP A 455 -9.08 -22.80 20.20
CA ASP A 455 -8.27 -24.02 20.28
C ASP A 455 -6.76 -23.77 20.43
N GLY A 456 -6.33 -22.51 20.26
CA GLY A 456 -4.98 -22.05 20.54
C GLY A 456 -4.08 -21.91 19.32
N ASP A 457 -4.58 -22.17 18.12
CA ASP A 457 -3.94 -21.76 16.87
C ASP A 457 -4.55 -20.46 16.32
N GLU A 458 -3.85 -19.85 15.37
CA GLU A 458 -4.29 -18.59 14.75
C GLU A 458 -5.07 -18.91 13.48
N ASP A 459 -6.33 -18.49 13.46
CA ASP A 459 -7.22 -18.56 12.31
C ASP A 459 -7.08 -17.31 11.42
N LEU A 460 -7.62 -17.39 10.20
CA LEU A 460 -7.69 -16.26 9.27
C LEU A 460 -9.13 -15.86 8.98
N LEU A 461 -9.41 -14.56 9.04
CA LEU A 461 -10.69 -13.94 8.65
C LEU A 461 -10.49 -13.11 7.40
N LEU A 462 -11.28 -13.38 6.37
CA LEU A 462 -11.36 -12.53 5.18
C LEU A 462 -12.75 -11.93 5.10
N SER A 463 -12.84 -10.62 4.88
CA SER A 463 -14.11 -9.96 4.59
C SER A 463 -14.32 -9.73 3.10
N ALA A 464 -15.58 -9.63 2.72
CA ALA A 464 -15.97 -9.36 1.34
C ALA A 464 -16.34 -7.90 1.09
N PHE A 465 -15.94 -7.41 -0.09
CA PHE A 465 -16.28 -6.10 -0.63
C PHE A 465 -16.67 -6.19 -2.10
N THR A 466 -17.97 -6.34 -2.35
CA THR A 466 -18.54 -6.59 -3.68
C THR A 466 -18.80 -5.30 -4.47
N TYR A 467 -18.43 -4.13 -3.94
CA TYR A 467 -18.50 -2.86 -4.67
C TYR A 467 -17.44 -2.83 -5.78
N VAL A 468 -17.89 -2.73 -7.03
CA VAL A 468 -17.03 -2.86 -8.21
C VAL A 468 -16.48 -1.50 -8.63
N PHE A 469 -15.16 -1.31 -8.48
CA PHE A 469 -14.42 -0.12 -8.95
C PHE A 469 -13.57 -0.37 -10.20
N THR A 470 -13.48 -1.61 -10.68
CA THR A 470 -12.70 -2.04 -11.85
C THR A 470 -13.44 -3.10 -12.66
N PRO A 471 -13.05 -3.35 -13.93
CA PRO A 471 -13.64 -4.44 -14.70
C PRO A 471 -13.52 -5.79 -13.99
N VAL A 472 -14.64 -6.49 -13.84
CA VAL A 472 -14.72 -7.87 -13.36
C VAL A 472 -15.62 -8.67 -14.32
N PRO A 473 -15.43 -9.99 -14.47
CA PRO A 473 -16.34 -10.83 -15.24
C PRO A 473 -17.80 -10.68 -14.76
N GLU A 474 -18.73 -10.52 -15.71
CA GLU A 474 -20.16 -10.31 -15.41
C GLU A 474 -20.73 -11.44 -14.53
N GLU A 475 -20.35 -12.69 -14.82
CA GLU A 475 -20.77 -13.87 -14.06
C GLU A 475 -20.37 -13.79 -12.58
N LEU A 476 -19.16 -13.31 -12.28
CA LEU A 476 -18.69 -13.15 -10.90
C LEU A 476 -19.42 -12.00 -10.21
N SER A 477 -19.61 -10.87 -10.92
CA SER A 477 -20.37 -9.74 -10.38
C SER A 477 -21.80 -10.13 -10.03
N GLU A 478 -22.47 -10.89 -10.89
CA GLU A 478 -23.82 -11.40 -10.63
C GLU A 478 -23.82 -12.37 -9.45
N GLN A 479 -22.90 -13.34 -9.43
CA GLN A 479 -22.76 -14.29 -8.32
C GLN A 479 -22.62 -13.58 -6.97
N TRP A 480 -21.73 -12.59 -6.87
CA TRP A 480 -21.51 -11.87 -5.62
C TRP A 480 -22.70 -11.01 -5.21
N SER A 481 -23.39 -10.37 -6.17
CA SER A 481 -24.59 -9.57 -5.88
C SER A 481 -25.78 -10.41 -5.41
N GLN A 482 -25.81 -11.70 -5.76
CA GLN A 482 -26.88 -12.63 -5.40
C GLN A 482 -26.50 -13.57 -4.25
N GLY A 483 -25.20 -13.66 -3.93
CA GLY A 483 -24.66 -14.45 -2.83
C GLY A 483 -24.76 -13.72 -1.50
N ASN A 484 -24.85 -14.50 -0.43
CA ASN A 484 -24.78 -14.02 0.94
C ASN A 484 -23.56 -14.67 1.62
N VAL A 485 -22.38 -14.17 1.25
CA VAL A 485 -21.09 -14.56 1.84
C VAL A 485 -20.34 -13.28 2.19
N ASP A 486 -20.39 -12.94 3.47
CA ASP A 486 -19.81 -11.72 4.03
C ASP A 486 -18.39 -11.94 4.51
N LEU A 487 -18.13 -13.11 5.10
CA LEU A 487 -16.83 -13.51 5.59
C LEU A 487 -16.46 -14.91 5.12
N LEU A 488 -15.16 -15.15 5.04
CA LEU A 488 -14.56 -16.47 5.01
C LEU A 488 -13.68 -16.62 6.25
N VAL A 489 -14.05 -17.57 7.11
CA VAL A 489 -13.21 -18.01 8.22
C VAL A 489 -12.39 -19.19 7.72
N LEU A 490 -11.08 -19.10 7.85
CA LEU A 490 -10.13 -20.16 7.58
C LEU A 490 -9.70 -20.69 8.95
N GLU A 491 -10.43 -21.68 9.45
CA GLU A 491 -10.14 -22.33 10.73
C GLU A 491 -8.84 -23.12 10.58
N ASN A 492 -7.83 -22.83 11.39
CA ASN A 492 -6.58 -23.58 11.38
C ASN A 492 -6.82 -24.98 11.98
N LYS A 493 -5.93 -25.92 11.65
CA LYS A 493 -6.10 -27.35 11.95
C LYS A 493 -5.08 -27.84 12.97
N LEU A 494 -4.26 -26.96 13.51
CA LEU A 494 -3.21 -27.27 14.46
C LEU A 494 -3.77 -27.28 15.87
N LYS A 495 -4.02 -28.49 16.36
CA LYS A 495 -4.56 -28.70 17.71
C LYS A 495 -3.56 -28.55 18.84
#